data_AF-A0A427NK83-F1
#
_entry.id   AF-A0A427NK83-F1
#
_cell.length_a   1.000
_cell.length_b   1.000
_cell.length_c   1.000
_cell.angle_alpha   90.00
_cell.angle_beta   90.00
_cell.angle_gamma   90.00
#
_symmetry.space_group_name_H-M   'P 1'
#
loop_
_entity.id
_entity.type
_entity.pdbx_description
1 polymer ?
#
loop_
_entity_poly.entity_id
_entity_poly.type
_entity_poly.pdbx_seq_one_letter_code
_entity_poly.pdbx_strand_id
1 'polypeptide(L)'
;MMGATSKRRRADPRPLRPMPNRTTLIEATIDRVDTNLIRVKANVRKNPPYRLTMQNVCYFVTANDVDEEAFKQIEKLRPGMSVRACTFEHRGRRRIAWIRSGSLAIAPYDVRAQKRRNLSLLAWASCLVVLSLGTAAAALHSGWAFTSALATVVSIVGLVGDLVAIGGLSDLIFQPQRREAQDCWLGEPSGFSAERSGP
;
A
#
# COMPACT_ATOMS: atom_id res chain seq x y z
N MET A 1 -35.02 15.09 56.97
CA MET A 1 -33.62 15.42 56.66
C MET A 1 -33.08 14.31 55.76
N MET A 2 -33.00 14.53 54.43
CA MET A 2 -31.75 14.81 53.69
C MET A 2 -30.62 13.88 54.16
N GLY A 3 -30.06 12.93 53.40
CA GLY A 3 -29.98 12.73 51.96
C GLY A 3 -28.50 12.44 51.64
N ALA A 4 -28.17 11.24 51.15
CA ALA A 4 -26.85 10.95 50.58
C ALA A 4 -26.88 9.65 49.74
N THR A 5 -27.39 9.72 48.51
CA THR A 5 -27.13 8.68 47.51
C THR A 5 -25.93 9.11 46.66
N SER A 6 -24.79 8.45 46.89
CA SER A 6 -23.57 8.59 46.08
C SER A 6 -23.86 8.12 44.65
N LYS A 7 -24.02 9.05 43.71
CA LYS A 7 -24.01 8.76 42.26
C LYS A 7 -22.56 8.49 41.83
N ARG A 8 -22.21 7.21 41.67
CA ARG A 8 -21.03 6.81 40.87
C ARG A 8 -21.20 7.39 39.46
N ARG A 9 -20.40 8.38 39.10
CA ARG A 9 -20.25 8.83 37.71
C ARG A 9 -19.79 7.62 36.90
N ARG A 10 -20.62 7.16 35.96
CA ARG A 10 -20.17 6.28 34.88
C ARG A 10 -19.04 7.00 34.16
N ALA A 11 -17.88 6.37 34.09
CA ALA A 11 -16.84 6.81 33.18
C ALA A 11 -17.41 6.66 31.76
N ASP A 12 -17.49 7.76 31.02
CA ASP A 12 -17.72 7.71 29.58
C ASP A 12 -16.66 6.79 28.96
N PRO A 13 -17.05 5.75 28.22
CA PRO A 13 -16.11 5.07 27.36
C PRO A 13 -15.73 6.08 26.28
N ARG A 14 -14.52 6.64 26.39
CA ARG A 14 -13.89 7.35 25.29
C ARG A 14 -14.05 6.48 24.04
N PRO A 15 -14.42 7.04 22.88
CA PRO A 15 -14.50 6.24 21.67
C PRO A 15 -13.17 5.51 21.49
N LEU A 16 -13.26 4.17 21.38
CA LEU A 16 -12.13 3.31 21.08
C LEU A 16 -11.33 3.99 19.97
N ARG A 17 -10.05 4.29 20.23
CA ARG A 17 -9.16 4.82 19.19
C ARG A 17 -9.35 3.92 17.96
N PRO A 18 -9.71 4.47 16.78
CA PRO A 18 -9.80 3.65 15.58
C PRO A 18 -8.46 2.94 15.44
N MET A 19 -8.49 1.63 15.25
CA MET A 19 -7.28 0.86 15.01
C MET A 19 -6.49 1.58 13.90
N PRO A 20 -5.26 2.04 14.18
CA PRO A 20 -4.47 2.71 13.17
C PRO A 20 -4.31 1.72 12.02
N ASN A 21 -4.70 2.14 10.82
CA ASN A 21 -4.62 1.38 9.56
C ASN A 21 -5.86 0.55 9.15
N ARG A 22 -7.03 0.68 9.77
CA ARG A 22 -8.24 0.11 9.13
C ARG A 22 -8.64 0.98 7.94
N THR A 23 -9.05 0.33 6.85
CA THR A 23 -9.61 1.05 5.71
C THR A 23 -11.05 1.51 5.99
N THR A 24 -11.42 2.65 5.43
CA THR A 24 -12.75 3.26 5.49
C THR A 24 -13.22 3.62 4.09
N LEU A 25 -14.38 3.09 3.73
CA LEU A 25 -15.06 3.42 2.48
C LEU A 25 -15.85 4.71 2.66
N ILE A 26 -15.68 5.65 1.72
CA ILE A 26 -16.41 6.92 1.70
C ILE A 26 -17.00 7.15 0.32
N GLU A 27 -18.15 7.80 0.28
CA GLU A 27 -18.75 8.36 -0.93
C GLU A 27 -18.71 9.87 -0.81
N ALA A 28 -18.12 10.53 -1.80
CA ALA A 28 -17.91 11.96 -1.76
C ALA A 28 -17.89 12.57 -3.16
N THR A 29 -18.10 13.87 -3.22
CA THR A 29 -17.79 14.68 -4.39
C THR A 29 -16.39 15.27 -4.21
N ILE A 30 -15.61 15.30 -5.28
CA ILE A 30 -14.30 15.95 -5.27
C ILE A 30 -14.51 17.47 -5.27
N ASP A 31 -14.02 18.14 -4.23
CA ASP A 31 -14.07 19.60 -4.14
C ASP A 31 -12.88 20.22 -4.88
N ARG A 32 -11.69 19.60 -4.75
CA ARG A 32 -10.44 20.10 -5.30
C ARG A 32 -9.43 18.98 -5.54
N VAL A 33 -8.64 19.09 -6.60
CA VAL A 33 -7.49 18.23 -6.88
C VAL A 33 -6.26 19.13 -7.05
N ASP A 34 -5.25 18.94 -6.20
CA ASP A 34 -3.97 19.63 -6.30
C ASP A 34 -2.84 18.60 -6.47
N THR A 35 -1.96 18.82 -7.44
CA THR A 35 -0.66 18.14 -7.48
C THR A 35 0.20 18.71 -6.36
N ASN A 36 0.38 17.94 -5.30
CA ASN A 36 1.20 18.40 -4.19
C ASN A 36 2.66 18.14 -4.53
N LEU A 37 3.32 19.14 -5.10
CA LEU A 37 4.77 19.20 -5.26
C LEU A 37 5.43 19.34 -3.88
N ILE A 38 5.26 18.32 -3.02
CA ILE A 38 6.07 18.21 -1.83
C ILE A 38 7.50 18.02 -2.35
N ARG A 39 8.30 19.09 -2.32
CA ARG A 39 9.75 19.04 -2.47
C ARG A 39 10.31 18.18 -1.33
N VAL A 40 10.20 16.87 -1.45
CA VAL A 40 10.94 15.94 -0.59
C VAL A 40 12.39 16.08 -1.03
N LYS A 41 13.16 16.85 -0.26
CA LYS A 41 14.56 17.23 -0.50
C LYS A 41 15.55 16.05 -0.61
N ALA A 42 15.06 14.81 -0.73
CA ALA A 42 15.87 13.59 -0.69
C ALA A 42 15.47 12.50 -1.69
N ASN A 43 14.46 12.68 -2.56
CA ASN A 43 14.17 11.64 -3.56
C ASN A 43 13.42 12.18 -4.79
N VAL A 44 14.18 12.68 -5.76
CA VAL A 44 13.69 13.11 -7.09
C VAL A 44 13.03 11.96 -7.88
N ARG A 45 13.16 10.70 -7.43
CA ARG A 45 12.59 9.51 -8.08
C ARG A 45 11.14 9.17 -7.70
N LYS A 46 10.51 9.84 -6.73
CA LYS A 46 9.14 9.51 -6.31
C LYS A 46 8.14 10.51 -6.88
N ASN A 47 7.19 10.01 -7.68
CA ASN A 47 6.07 10.79 -8.20
C ASN A 47 5.42 11.61 -7.06
N PRO A 48 5.19 12.91 -7.27
CA PRO A 48 4.62 13.77 -6.24
C PRO A 48 3.23 13.25 -5.85
N PRO A 49 2.88 13.24 -4.55
CA PRO A 49 1.56 12.81 -4.13
C PRO A 49 0.49 13.80 -4.60
N TYR A 50 -0.67 13.28 -4.98
CA TYR A 50 -1.84 14.10 -5.26
C TYR A 50 -2.59 14.39 -3.95
N ARG A 51 -3.06 15.63 -3.79
CA ARG A 51 -3.95 16.02 -2.71
C ARG A 51 -5.35 16.18 -3.28
N LEU A 52 -6.30 15.44 -2.71
CA LEU A 52 -7.71 15.55 -3.04
C LEU A 52 -8.43 16.12 -1.83
N THR A 53 -9.29 17.11 -2.04
CA THR A 53 -10.21 17.60 -1.01
C THR A 53 -11.60 17.06 -1.32
N MET A 54 -12.20 16.39 -0.34
CA MET A 54 -13.53 15.80 -0.42
C MET A 54 -14.21 16.04 0.93
N GLN A 55 -15.43 16.60 0.93
CA GLN A 55 -16.19 16.91 2.15
C GLN A 55 -15.39 17.83 3.12
N ASN A 56 -14.68 18.83 2.59
CA ASN A 56 -13.78 19.70 3.37
C ASN A 56 -12.61 18.97 4.08
N VAL A 57 -12.35 17.70 3.75
CA VAL A 57 -11.24 16.91 4.30
C VAL A 57 -10.17 16.69 3.23
N CYS A 58 -8.91 16.79 3.63
CA CYS A 58 -7.76 16.54 2.76
C CYS A 58 -7.32 15.08 2.79
N TYR A 59 -7.25 14.48 1.61
CA TYR A 59 -6.77 13.14 1.37
C TYR A 59 -5.56 13.16 0.43
N PHE A 60 -4.68 12.17 0.57
CA PHE A 60 -3.47 12.05 -0.25
C PHE A 60 -3.48 10.74 -1.02
N VAL A 61 -3.24 10.81 -2.33
CA VAL A 61 -2.95 9.62 -3.14
C VAL A 61 -1.45 9.58 -3.40
N THR A 62 -0.80 8.47 -3.10
CA THR A 62 0.62 8.27 -3.39
C THR A 62 0.82 7.08 -4.32
N ALA A 63 1.87 7.12 -5.14
CA ALA A 63 2.18 6.04 -6.08
C ALA A 63 2.48 4.68 -5.42
N ASN A 64 2.65 4.64 -4.09
CA ASN A 64 2.85 3.38 -3.36
C ASN A 64 1.55 2.82 -2.76
N ASP A 65 0.45 3.57 -2.83
CA ASP A 65 -0.82 3.17 -2.22
C ASP A 65 -1.83 2.63 -3.26
N VAL A 66 -1.64 2.98 -4.53
CA VAL A 66 -2.44 2.54 -5.68
C VAL A 66 -1.54 1.83 -6.70
N ASP A 67 -2.15 1.16 -7.68
CA ASP A 67 -1.41 0.59 -8.80
C ASP A 67 -0.69 1.68 -9.64
N GLU A 68 0.46 1.36 -10.22
CA GLU A 68 1.31 2.32 -10.94
C GLU A 68 0.62 2.87 -12.20
N GLU A 69 -0.08 2.01 -12.95
CA GLU A 69 -0.81 2.43 -14.14
C GLU A 69 -2.07 3.18 -13.76
N ALA A 70 -2.73 2.76 -12.68
CA ALA A 70 -3.87 3.47 -12.11
C ALA A 70 -3.49 4.88 -11.59
N PHE A 71 -2.30 5.05 -11.03
CA PHE A 71 -1.81 6.34 -10.52
C PHE A 71 -1.74 7.40 -11.62
N LYS A 72 -1.37 7.01 -12.85
CA LYS A 72 -1.35 7.92 -14.02
C LYS A 72 -2.73 8.46 -14.36
N GLN A 73 -3.79 7.77 -13.96
CA GLN A 73 -5.17 8.17 -14.23
C GLN A 73 -5.71 9.23 -13.26
N ILE A 74 -4.99 9.55 -12.18
CA ILE A 74 -5.41 10.56 -11.20
C ILE A 74 -5.59 11.94 -11.85
N GLU A 75 -4.79 12.27 -12.86
CA GLU A 75 -4.91 13.52 -13.62
C GLU A 75 -6.28 13.69 -14.31
N LYS A 76 -7.01 12.58 -14.50
CA LYS A 76 -8.36 12.61 -15.10
C LYS A 76 -9.44 12.98 -14.07
N LEU A 77 -9.14 12.97 -12.77
CA LEU A 77 -10.07 13.40 -11.74
C LEU A 77 -10.31 14.91 -11.81
N ARG A 78 -11.57 15.31 -11.69
CA ARG A 78 -11.99 16.72 -11.74
C ARG A 78 -12.86 17.07 -10.54
N PRO A 79 -12.80 18.33 -10.06
CA PRO A 79 -13.80 18.86 -9.14
C PRO A 79 -15.23 18.62 -9.65
N GLY A 80 -16.16 18.31 -8.75
CA GLY A 80 -17.56 17.99 -9.06
C GLY A 80 -17.82 16.52 -9.41
N MET A 81 -16.79 15.68 -9.56
CA MET A 81 -16.98 14.25 -9.77
C MET A 81 -17.42 13.56 -8.48
N SER A 82 -18.51 12.80 -8.56
CA SER A 82 -18.90 11.87 -7.51
C SER A 82 -18.02 10.62 -7.59
N VAL A 83 -17.42 10.29 -6.45
CA VAL A 83 -16.47 9.18 -6.32
C VAL A 83 -16.75 8.38 -5.06
N ARG A 84 -16.51 7.08 -5.14
CA ARG A 84 -16.35 6.20 -3.99
C ARG A 84 -14.86 5.98 -3.79
N ALA A 85 -14.36 6.23 -2.59
CA ALA A 85 -12.94 6.11 -2.28
C ALA A 85 -12.74 5.24 -1.05
N CYS A 86 -11.73 4.37 -1.10
CA CYS A 86 -11.25 3.66 0.08
C CYS A 86 -10.07 4.42 0.65
N THR A 87 -10.16 4.75 1.92
CA THR A 87 -9.23 5.63 2.62
C THR A 87 -8.66 4.95 3.85
N PHE A 88 -7.49 5.37 4.31
CA PHE A 88 -6.90 4.89 5.55
C PHE A 88 -6.04 5.97 6.16
N GLU A 89 -5.81 5.91 7.46
CA GLU A 89 -4.89 6.83 8.12
C GLU A 89 -3.48 6.26 8.16
N HIS A 90 -2.48 7.05 7.75
CA HIS A 90 -1.08 6.67 7.84
C HIS A 90 -0.22 7.86 8.26
N ARG A 91 0.45 7.73 9.40
CA ARG A 91 1.32 8.78 9.99
C ARG A 91 0.62 10.15 10.11
N GLY A 92 -0.63 10.14 10.61
CA GLY A 92 -1.43 11.35 10.82
C GLY A 92 -1.97 12.00 9.52
N ARG A 93 -1.88 11.32 8.38
CA ARG A 93 -2.45 11.77 7.10
C ARG A 93 -3.48 10.76 6.61
N ARG A 94 -4.60 11.26 6.08
CA ARG A 94 -5.59 10.43 5.41
C ARG A 94 -5.12 10.14 3.99
N ARG A 95 -4.93 8.87 3.68
CA ARG A 95 -4.49 8.38 2.38
C ARG A 95 -5.64 7.70 1.67
N ILE A 96 -5.50 7.60 0.36
CA ILE A 96 -6.43 6.91 -0.51
C ILE A 96 -5.76 5.65 -1.03
N ALA A 97 -6.40 4.51 -0.80
CA ALA A 97 -5.96 3.22 -1.31
C ALA A 97 -6.55 2.91 -2.68
N TRP A 98 -7.73 3.43 -3.01
CA TRP A 98 -8.31 3.37 -4.38
C TRP A 98 -9.45 4.38 -4.53
N ILE A 99 -9.80 4.70 -5.77
CA ILE A 99 -10.93 5.58 -6.12
C ILE A 99 -11.70 4.93 -7.27
N ARG A 100 -13.03 4.94 -7.20
CA ARG A 100 -13.91 4.57 -8.30
C ARG A 100 -14.93 5.68 -8.54
N SER A 101 -15.18 5.96 -9.80
CA SER A 101 -16.20 6.87 -10.32
C SER A 101 -16.86 6.19 -11.52
N GLY A 102 -18.03 6.67 -11.95
CA GLY A 102 -18.79 6.03 -13.03
C GLY A 102 -17.99 5.81 -14.34
N SER A 103 -16.97 6.64 -14.60
CA SER A 103 -16.12 6.56 -15.78
C SER A 103 -14.62 6.34 -15.48
N LEU A 104 -14.22 6.22 -14.21
CA LEU A 104 -12.82 6.14 -13.81
C LEU A 104 -12.59 5.15 -12.67
N ALA A 105 -11.55 4.33 -12.80
CA ALA A 105 -11.18 3.32 -11.83
C ALA A 105 -9.69 3.43 -11.53
N ILE A 106 -9.35 4.00 -10.37
CA ILE A 106 -8.00 4.02 -9.82
C ILE A 106 -7.88 2.84 -8.87
N ALA A 107 -7.36 1.73 -9.38
CA ALA A 107 -7.24 0.46 -8.67
C ALA A 107 -6.23 0.54 -7.49
N PRO A 108 -6.44 -0.27 -6.43
CA PRO A 108 -5.47 -0.37 -5.36
C PRO A 108 -4.18 -1.03 -5.81
N TYR A 109 -3.15 -0.86 -4.99
CA TYR A 109 -1.89 -1.58 -5.16
C TYR A 109 -2.11 -3.11 -5.20
N ASP A 110 -1.57 -3.79 -6.21
CA ASP A 110 -1.76 -5.24 -6.37
C ASP A 110 -0.85 -6.06 -5.42
N VAL A 111 -1.35 -6.28 -4.21
CA VAL A 111 -0.69 -7.08 -3.17
C VAL A 111 -0.53 -8.54 -3.60
N ARG A 112 -1.47 -9.08 -4.40
CA ARG A 112 -1.41 -10.48 -4.86
C ARG A 112 -0.28 -10.68 -5.85
N ALA A 113 -0.15 -9.80 -6.85
CA ALA A 113 0.96 -9.85 -7.79
C ALA A 113 2.30 -9.61 -7.08
N GLN A 114 2.37 -8.65 -6.14
CA GLN A 114 3.60 -8.41 -5.38
C GLN A 114 4.01 -9.64 -4.55
N LYS A 115 3.06 -10.27 -3.83
CA LYS A 115 3.32 -11.49 -3.05
C LYS A 115 3.85 -12.60 -3.94
N ARG A 116 3.23 -12.83 -5.11
CA ARG A 116 3.66 -13.86 -6.06
C ARG A 116 5.07 -13.59 -6.59
N ARG A 117 5.39 -12.35 -6.95
CA ARG A 117 6.72 -11.93 -7.40
C ARG A 117 7.77 -12.17 -6.32
N ASN A 118 7.50 -11.77 -5.07
CA ASN A 118 8.45 -11.96 -3.98
C ASN A 118 8.66 -13.43 -3.63
N LEU A 119 7.59 -14.25 -3.63
CA LEU A 119 7.73 -15.70 -3.44
C LEU A 119 8.52 -16.37 -4.56
N SER A 120 8.26 -15.97 -5.81
CA SER A 120 9.03 -16.48 -6.95
C SER A 120 10.49 -16.05 -6.88
N LEU A 121 10.77 -14.80 -6.51
CA LEU A 121 12.12 -14.29 -6.33
C LEU A 121 12.86 -15.06 -5.23
N LEU A 122 12.21 -15.27 -4.08
CA LEU A 122 12.77 -16.06 -2.98
C LEU A 122 13.12 -17.48 -3.43
N ALA A 123 12.21 -18.16 -4.14
CA ALA A 123 12.47 -19.51 -4.62
C ALA A 123 13.68 -19.58 -5.58
N TRP A 124 13.76 -18.65 -6.54
CA TRP A 124 14.87 -18.60 -7.49
C TRP A 124 16.19 -18.20 -6.83
N ALA A 125 16.17 -17.18 -5.97
CA ALA A 125 17.35 -16.70 -5.26
C ALA A 125 17.91 -17.79 -4.34
N SER A 126 17.07 -18.45 -3.55
CA SER A 126 17.47 -19.58 -2.70
C SER A 126 18.04 -20.75 -3.51
N CYS A 127 17.45 -21.06 -4.67
CA CYS A 127 17.98 -22.10 -5.56
C CYS A 127 19.39 -21.73 -6.10
N LEU A 128 19.57 -20.48 -6.54
CA LEU A 128 20.87 -19.98 -6.98
C LEU A 128 21.91 -19.99 -5.85
N VAL A 129 21.53 -19.68 -4.62
CA VAL A 129 22.41 -19.76 -3.45
C VAL A 129 22.87 -21.21 -3.23
N VAL A 130 21.97 -22.18 -3.20
CA VAL A 130 22.33 -23.59 -2.98
C VAL A 130 23.25 -24.12 -4.10
N LEU A 131 22.90 -23.84 -5.36
CA LEU A 131 23.69 -24.27 -6.52
C LEU A 131 25.07 -23.61 -6.54
N SER A 132 25.13 -22.31 -6.21
CA SER A 132 26.40 -21.57 -6.17
C SER A 132 27.31 -22.04 -5.03
N LEU A 133 26.76 -22.34 -3.85
CA LEU A 133 27.56 -22.93 -2.76
C LEU A 133 28.09 -24.32 -3.14
N GLY A 134 27.25 -25.17 -3.73
CA GLY A 134 27.67 -26.52 -4.16
C GLY A 134 28.79 -26.46 -5.21
N THR A 135 28.65 -25.57 -6.20
CA THR A 135 29.68 -25.36 -7.23
C THR A 135 30.96 -24.75 -6.66
N ALA A 136 30.87 -23.80 -5.72
CA ALA A 136 32.03 -23.25 -5.04
C ALA A 136 32.80 -24.32 -4.25
N ALA A 137 32.11 -25.18 -3.51
CA ALA A 137 32.72 -26.28 -2.76
C ALA A 137 33.42 -27.28 -3.69
N ALA A 138 32.76 -27.70 -4.78
CA ALA A 138 33.35 -28.60 -5.76
C ALA A 138 34.58 -27.98 -6.45
N ALA A 139 34.51 -26.70 -6.83
CA ALA A 139 35.60 -25.97 -7.46
C ALA A 139 36.82 -25.80 -6.54
N LEU A 140 36.60 -25.59 -5.24
CA LEU A 140 37.68 -25.56 -4.26
C LEU A 140 38.40 -26.91 -4.17
N HIS A 141 37.63 -28.01 -4.14
CA HIS A 141 38.22 -29.36 -4.14
C HIS A 141 39.02 -29.67 -5.41
N SER A 142 38.62 -29.15 -6.56
CA SER A 142 39.34 -29.36 -7.83
C SER A 142 40.45 -28.34 -8.09
N GLY A 143 40.68 -27.37 -7.19
CA GLY A 143 41.69 -26.31 -7.35
C GLY A 143 41.33 -25.22 -8.35
N TRP A 144 40.06 -25.10 -8.74
CA TRP A 144 39.59 -24.12 -9.73
C TRP A 144 39.21 -22.80 -9.03
N ALA A 145 40.23 -22.01 -8.68
CA ALA A 145 40.05 -20.78 -7.91
C ALA A 145 39.11 -19.76 -8.59
N PHE A 146 39.19 -19.62 -9.92
CA PHE A 146 38.37 -18.66 -10.65
C PHE A 146 36.87 -19.02 -10.61
N THR A 147 36.53 -20.30 -10.82
CA THR A 147 35.12 -20.74 -10.77
C THR A 147 34.56 -20.68 -9.37
N SER A 148 35.38 -20.98 -8.35
CA SER A 148 35.00 -20.80 -6.94
C SER A 148 34.69 -19.33 -6.61
N ALA A 149 35.53 -18.39 -7.05
CA ALA A 149 35.30 -16.97 -6.85
C ALA A 149 34.02 -16.49 -7.55
N LEU A 150 33.80 -16.91 -8.81
CA LEU A 150 32.59 -16.55 -9.54
C LEU A 150 31.32 -17.11 -8.88
N ALA A 151 31.35 -18.38 -8.45
CA ALA A 151 30.24 -19.00 -7.73
C ALA A 151 29.94 -18.26 -6.42
N THR A 152 30.98 -17.82 -5.69
CA THR A 152 30.80 -17.01 -4.47
C THR A 152 30.09 -15.68 -4.76
N VAL A 153 30.43 -15.00 -5.86
CA VAL A 153 29.74 -13.78 -6.28
C VAL A 153 28.26 -14.05 -6.58
N VAL A 154 27.96 -15.14 -7.29
CA VAL A 154 26.57 -15.54 -7.57
C VAL A 154 25.81 -15.81 -6.27
N SER A 155 26.44 -16.44 -5.29
CA SER A 155 25.85 -16.67 -3.97
C SER A 155 25.50 -15.37 -3.25
N ILE A 156 26.40 -14.38 -3.27
CA ILE A 156 26.15 -13.06 -2.67
C ILE A 156 24.95 -12.39 -3.33
N VAL A 157 24.87 -12.42 -4.67
CA VAL A 157 23.72 -11.86 -5.40
C VAL A 157 22.43 -12.59 -5.04
N GLY A 158 22.47 -13.91 -4.91
CA GLY A 158 21.35 -14.72 -4.45
C GLY A 158 20.88 -14.33 -3.05
N LEU A 159 21.80 -14.19 -2.09
CA LEU A 159 21.49 -13.75 -0.72
C LEU A 159 20.86 -12.35 -0.67
N VAL A 160 21.35 -11.42 -1.50
CA VAL A 160 20.73 -10.10 -1.64
C VAL A 160 19.31 -10.22 -2.20
N GLY A 161 19.10 -11.10 -3.18
CA GLY A 161 17.78 -11.43 -3.73
C GLY A 161 16.82 -11.96 -2.66
N ASP A 162 17.28 -12.89 -1.82
CA ASP A 162 16.51 -13.44 -0.70
C ASP A 162 16.13 -12.34 0.30
N LEU A 163 17.06 -11.45 0.66
CA LEU A 163 16.80 -10.32 1.56
C LEU A 163 15.74 -9.36 1.00
N VAL A 164 15.79 -9.06 -0.29
CA VAL A 164 14.78 -8.22 -0.96
C VAL A 164 13.41 -8.90 -0.96
N ALA A 165 13.38 -10.20 -1.27
CA ALA A 165 12.14 -10.96 -1.28
C ALA A 165 11.49 -11.04 0.11
N ILE A 166 12.28 -11.33 1.15
CA ILE A 166 11.85 -11.35 2.55
C ILE A 166 11.34 -9.97 2.96
N GLY A 167 12.11 -8.91 2.71
CA GLY A 167 11.71 -7.54 3.02
C GLY A 167 10.39 -7.16 2.36
N GLY A 168 10.19 -7.54 1.10
CA GLY A 168 8.93 -7.32 0.38
C GLY A 168 7.75 -8.11 0.96
N LEU A 169 7.96 -9.36 1.39
CA LEU A 169 6.93 -10.15 2.07
C LEU A 169 6.60 -9.60 3.47
N SER A 170 7.60 -9.11 4.19
CA SER A 170 7.43 -8.45 5.48
C SER A 170 6.63 -7.17 5.35
N ASP A 171 6.93 -6.31 4.36
CA ASP A 171 6.15 -5.07 4.12
C ASP A 171 4.66 -5.37 3.93
N LEU A 172 4.33 -6.44 3.20
CA LEU A 172 2.95 -6.89 3.03
C LEU A 172 2.28 -7.35 4.32
N ILE A 173 3.03 -7.84 5.31
CA ILE A 173 2.51 -8.21 6.64
C ILE A 173 2.30 -6.96 7.48
N PHE A 174 3.22 -6.00 7.41
CA PHE A 174 3.16 -4.75 8.18
C PHE A 174 2.19 -3.72 7.61
N GLN A 175 1.59 -3.99 6.44
CA GLN A 175 0.61 -3.11 5.80
C GLN A 175 -0.75 -3.82 5.56
N PRO A 176 -1.48 -4.19 6.63
CA PRO A 176 -2.78 -4.85 6.52
C PRO A 176 -3.80 -4.02 5.72
N GLN A 177 -3.71 -2.69 5.78
CA GLN A 177 -4.56 -1.76 5.02
C GLN A 177 -4.55 -2.02 3.51
N ARG A 178 -3.43 -2.49 2.93
CA ARG A 178 -3.36 -2.77 1.49
C ARG A 178 -4.17 -4.01 1.11
N ARG A 179 -4.19 -5.01 2.00
CA ARG A 179 -5.00 -6.23 1.81
C ARG A 179 -6.47 -5.90 1.94
N GLU A 180 -6.84 -5.19 3.02
CA GLU A 180 -8.22 -4.73 3.22
C GLU A 180 -8.72 -3.91 2.03
N ALA A 181 -7.89 -2.98 1.52
CA ALA A 181 -8.24 -2.17 0.36
C ALA A 181 -8.48 -3.01 -0.90
N GLN A 182 -7.66 -4.04 -1.14
CA GLN A 182 -7.82 -4.95 -2.28
C GLN A 182 -9.07 -5.83 -2.15
N ASP A 183 -9.38 -6.29 -0.94
CA ASP A 183 -10.61 -7.06 -0.69
C ASP A 183 -11.86 -6.20 -0.85
N CYS A 184 -11.85 -4.96 -0.33
CA CYS A 184 -12.92 -3.99 -0.57
C CYS A 184 -13.10 -3.69 -2.07
N TRP A 185 -12.01 -3.58 -2.82
CA TRP A 185 -12.08 -3.34 -4.26
C TRP A 185 -12.76 -4.47 -5.04
N LEU A 186 -12.52 -5.73 -4.63
CA LEU A 186 -13.11 -6.92 -5.26
C LEU A 186 -14.59 -7.10 -4.91
N GLY A 187 -15.00 -6.69 -3.71
CA GLY A 187 -16.40 -6.74 -3.28
C GLY A 187 -17.27 -5.61 -3.85
N GLU A 188 -16.66 -4.56 -4.39
CA GLU A 188 -17.39 -3.37 -4.83
C GLU A 188 -17.93 -3.51 -6.27
N PRO A 189 -19.21 -3.18 -6.55
CA PRO A 189 -19.76 -3.20 -7.91
C PRO A 189 -18.97 -2.30 -8.86
N SER A 190 -18.77 -2.77 -10.09
CA SER A 190 -18.02 -2.07 -11.14
C SER A 190 -18.65 -0.75 -11.56
N GLY A 191 -19.99 -0.63 -11.44
CA GLY A 191 -20.74 0.59 -11.68
C GLY A 191 -20.97 1.40 -10.40
N PHE A 192 -20.58 2.68 -10.44
CA PHE A 192 -20.98 3.66 -9.44
C PHE A 192 -22.09 4.54 -10.03
N SER A 193 -23.35 4.23 -9.69
CA SER A 193 -24.48 5.14 -9.92
C SER A 193 -24.63 5.99 -8.67
N ALA A 194 -24.14 7.23 -8.70
CA ALA A 194 -24.60 8.22 -7.75
C ALA A 194 -26.04 8.57 -8.17
N GLU A 195 -27.02 7.93 -7.54
CA GLU A 195 -28.40 8.42 -7.64
C GLU A 195 -28.39 9.87 -7.13
N ARG A 196 -28.57 10.82 -8.05
CA ARG A 196 -28.96 12.17 -7.70
C ARG A 196 -30.30 12.05 -7.00
N SER A 197 -30.31 12.15 -5.68
CA SER A 197 -31.49 12.63 -4.96
C SER A 197 -31.69 14.09 -5.38
N GLY A 198 -32.38 14.30 -6.50
CA GLY A 198 -32.87 15.62 -6.88
C GLY A 198 -34.09 15.97 -6.03
N PRO A 199 -34.34 17.26 -5.76
CA PRO A 199 -35.63 17.73 -5.23
C PRO A 199 -36.75 17.53 -6.25
#